data_AF-A0A1M7H702-F1
#
_entry.id   AF-A0A1M7H702-F1
#
_cell.length_a   1.000
_cell.length_b   1.000
_cell.length_c   1.000
_cell.angle_alpha   90.00
_cell.angle_beta   90.00
_cell.angle_gamma   90.00
#
_symmetry.space_group_name_H-M   'P 1'
#
loop_
_entity.id
_entity.type
_entity.pdbx_description
1 polymer ?
#
loop_
_entity_poly.entity_id
_entity_poly.type
_entity_poly.pdbx_seq_one_letter_code
_entity_poly.pdbx_strand_id
1 'polypeptide(L)' 'MIDVHHALPISRQVQLAGINRGSVYYLPKPVSATDLALMRRIDELHLEHPFMGARMLRDQLRAGVLACL' A
#
# COMPACT_ATOMS: atom_id res chain seq x y z
N MET A 1 11.84 -14.53 9.57
CA MET A 1 11.25 -14.11 10.86
C MET A 1 10.10 -15.03 11.28
N ILE A 2 9.37 -15.65 10.36
CA ILE A 2 8.53 -16.83 10.62
C ILE A 2 9.04 -17.95 9.71
N ASP A 3 9.13 -19.17 10.23
CA ASP A 3 9.62 -20.33 9.51
C ASP A 3 8.70 -21.53 9.73
N VAL A 4 8.21 -22.10 8.64
CA VAL A 4 7.31 -23.25 8.64
C VAL A 4 8.01 -24.55 9.05
N HIS A 5 9.35 -24.59 8.98
CA HIS A 5 10.17 -25.74 9.37
C HIS A 5 10.71 -25.65 10.81
N HIS A 6 10.40 -24.55 11.52
CA HIS A 6 10.87 -24.35 12.88
C HIS A 6 10.12 -25.24 13.89
N ALA A 7 10.80 -25.65 14.97
CA ALA A 7 10.25 -26.56 15.99
C ALA A 7 9.01 -26.02 16.72
N LEU A 8 8.92 -24.70 16.89
CA LEU A 8 7.74 -24.03 17.43
C LEU A 8 6.63 -23.91 16.37
N PRO A 9 5.36 -24.17 16.73
CA PRO A 9 4.22 -23.91 15.85
C PRO A 9 4.17 -22.45 15.37
N ILE A 10 3.67 -22.21 14.15
CA ILE A 10 3.50 -20.86 13.57
C ILE A 10 2.76 -19.93 14.54
N SER A 11 1.73 -20.43 15.24
CA SER A 11 0.97 -19.67 16.23
C SER A 11 1.82 -19.14 17.39
N ARG A 12 2.83 -19.90 17.83
CA ARG A 12 3.74 -19.47 18.88
C ARG A 12 4.78 -18.49 18.35
N GLN A 13 5.28 -18.71 17.13
CA GLN A 13 6.21 -17.80 16.48
C GLN A 13 5.59 -16.40 16.29
N VAL A 14 4.35 -16.31 15.81
CA VAL A 14 3.66 -15.01 15.64
C VAL A 14 3.36 -14.31 16.96
N GLN A 15 3.01 -15.07 17.99
CA GLN A 15 2.80 -14.52 19.33
C GLN A 15 4.09 -13.91 19.89
N LEU A 16 5.22 -14.60 19.73
CA LEU A 16 6.53 -14.11 20.19
C LEU A 16 7.02 -12.92 19.34
N ALA A 17 6.71 -12.91 18.04
CA ALA A 17 7.07 -11.82 17.14
C ALA A 17 6.13 -10.60 17.23
N GLY A 18 5.02 -10.69 17.97
CA GLY A 18 4.05 -9.59 18.11
C GLY A 18 3.31 -9.25 16.80
N ILE A 19 3.19 -10.19 15.87
CA ILE A 19 2.53 -9.97 14.57
C ILE A 19 1.20 -10.72 14.48
N ASN A 20 0.28 -10.20 13.66
CA ASN A 20 -0.99 -10.86 13.40
C ASN A 20 -0.77 -12.18 12.62
N ARG A 21 -1.41 -13.28 13.06
CA ARG A 21 -1.27 -14.59 12.38
C ARG A 21 -1.70 -14.56 10.91
N GLY A 22 -2.71 -13.76 10.56
CA GLY A 22 -3.21 -13.61 9.20
C GLY A 22 -2.18 -13.01 8.24
N SER A 23 -1.24 -12.18 8.73
CA SER A 23 -0.19 -11.61 7.87
C SER A 23 0.85 -12.64 7.44
N VAL A 24 1.00 -13.77 8.16
CA VAL A 24 1.94 -14.84 7.80
C VAL A 24 1.62 -15.47 6.46
N TYR A 25 0.33 -15.60 6.16
CA TYR A 25 -0.13 -16.23 4.92
C TYR A 25 -0.21 -15.25 3.75
N TYR A 26 -0.04 -13.95 4.02
CA TYR A 26 -0.01 -12.94 2.98
C TYR A 26 1.38 -12.90 2.34
N LEU A 27 1.45 -13.25 1.06
CA LEU A 27 2.66 -13.04 0.28
C LEU A 27 2.73 -11.56 -0.12
N PRO A 28 3.79 -10.80 0.27
CA PRO A 28 3.93 -9.42 -0.15
C PRO A 28 3.88 -9.31 -1.67
N LYS A 29 2.94 -8.51 -2.17
CA LYS A 29 2.87 -8.17 -3.59
C LYS A 29 3.58 -6.83 -3.81
N PRO A 30 4.54 -6.75 -4.75
CA PRO A 30 5.13 -5.47 -5.10
C PRO A 30 4.05 -4.56 -5.71
N VAL A 31 4.12 -3.28 -5.35
CA VAL A 31 3.28 -2.24 -5.98
C VAL A 31 3.81 -2.01 -7.41
N SER A 32 2.91 -1.93 -8.39
CA SER A 32 3.32 -1.65 -9.77
C SER A 32 3.95 -0.25 -9.86
N ALA A 33 4.85 -0.03 -10.83
CA ALA A 33 5.44 1.30 -11.03
C ALA A 33 4.37 2.37 -11.31
N THR A 34 3.31 1.99 -12.02
CA THR A 34 2.17 2.86 -12.32
C THR A 34 1.39 3.23 -11.06
N ASP A 35 1.08 2.25 -10.20
CA ASP A 35 0.38 2.51 -8.95
C ASP A 35 1.24 3.36 -8.00
N LEU A 36 2.55 3.12 -7.96
CA LEU A 36 3.47 3.91 -7.15
C LEU A 36 3.53 5.38 -7.63
N ALA A 37 3.57 5.60 -8.94
CA ALA A 37 3.51 6.94 -9.53
C ALA A 37 2.18 7.64 -9.21
N LEU A 38 1.06 6.90 -9.28
CA LEU A 38 -0.26 7.43 -8.92
C LEU A 38 -0.33 7.81 -7.44
N MET A 39 0.18 6.98 -6.54
CA MET A 39 0.24 7.28 -5.09
C MET A 39 1.04 8.56 -4.83
N ARG A 40 2.23 8.69 -5.42
CA ARG A 40 3.05 9.90 -5.29
C ARG A 40 2.31 11.15 -5.78
N ARG A 41 1.61 11.04 -6.92
CA ARG A 41 0.84 12.17 -7.46
C ARG A 41 -0.33 12.58 -6.56
N ILE A 42 -0.98 11.62 -5.90
CA ILE A 42 -2.02 11.91 -4.91
C ILE A 42 -1.42 12.65 -3.71
N ASP A 43 -0.28 12.21 -3.20
CA ASP A 43 0.39 12.84 -2.06
C ASP A 43 0.80 14.29 -2.38
N GLU A 44 1.39 14.53 -3.56
CA GLU A 44 1.71 15.87 -4.06
C GLU A 44 0.49 16.79 -4.10
N LEU A 45 -0.61 16.32 -4.72
CA LEU A 45 -1.84 17.11 -4.83
C LEU A 45 -2.46 17.40 -3.47
N HIS A 46 -2.33 16.50 -2.50
CA HIS A 46 -2.82 16.73 -1.14
C HIS A 46 -2.00 17.80 -0.40
N LEU A 47 -0.69 17.87 -0.65
CA LEU A 47 0.17 18.92 -0.12
C LEU A 47 -0.09 20.28 -0.79
N GLU A 48 -0.25 20.30 -2.12
CA GLU A 48 -0.53 21.51 -2.88
C GLU A 48 -1.94 22.06 -2.57
N HIS A 49 -2.90 21.17 -2.35
CA HIS A 49 -4.31 21.51 -2.19
C HIS A 49 -5.00 20.70 -1.07
N PRO A 50 -4.74 21.03 0.22
CA PRO A 50 -5.25 20.27 1.37
C PRO A 50 -6.78 20.20 1.47
N PHE A 51 -7.49 21.09 0.77
CA PHE A 51 -8.96 21.11 0.72
C PHE A 51 -9.54 20.12 -0.30
N MET A 52 -8.74 19.56 -1.21
CA MET A 52 -9.26 18.62 -2.22
C MET A 52 -9.60 17.28 -1.58
N GLY A 53 -10.90 17.02 -1.42
CA GLY A 53 -11.41 15.70 -1.07
C GLY A 53 -11.21 14.68 -2.20
N ALA A 54 -11.44 13.40 -1.88
CA ALA A 54 -11.17 12.28 -2.80
C ALA A 54 -11.81 12.41 -4.21
N ARG A 55 -13.02 12.98 -4.31
CA ARG A 55 -13.68 13.21 -5.61
C ARG A 55 -12.93 14.23 -6.46
N MET A 56 -12.50 15.35 -5.85
CA MET A 56 -11.76 16.40 -6.55
C MET A 56 -10.38 15.89 -6.99
N LEU A 57 -9.67 15.16 -6.12
CA LEU A 57 -8.39 14.52 -6.47
C LEU A 57 -8.55 13.56 -7.65
N ARG A 58 -9.57 12.69 -7.64
CA ARG A 58 -9.85 11.78 -8.76
C ARG A 58 -10.10 12.55 -10.06
N ASP A 59 -10.92 13.59 -10.01
CA ASP A 59 -11.28 14.34 -11.21
C ASP A 59 -10.06 15.12 -11.74
N GLN A 60 -9.21 15.66 -10.85
CA GLN A 60 -7.93 16.30 -11.18
C GLN A 60 -6.94 15.30 -11.82
N LEU A 61 -6.83 14.09 -11.27
CA LEU A 61 -6.00 13.03 -11.83
C LEU A 61 -6.50 12.62 -13.23
N ARG A 62 -7.81 12.51 -13.43
CA ARG A 62 -8.40 12.22 -14.75
C ARG A 62 -8.16 13.33 -15.77
N ALA A 63 -8.23 14.59 -15.33
CA ALA A 63 -7.94 15.74 -16.19
C ALA A 63 -6.46 15.80 -16.61
N GLY A 64 -5.53 15.48 -15.69
CA GLY A 64 -4.09 15.43 -15.97
C GLY A 64 -3.65 14.22 -16.82
N VAL A 65 -4.36 13.09 -16.76
CA VAL A 65 -4.06 11.89 -17.59
C VAL A 65 -4.24 12.16 -19.09
N LEU A 66 -5.09 13.11 -19.49
CA LEU A 66 -5.23 13.54 -20.88
C LEU A 66 -4.07 14.42 -21.38
N ALA A 67 -3.21 14.94 -20.51
CA ALA A 67 -2.06 15.75 -20.91
C ALA A 67 -0.80 14.91 -21.24
N CYS A 68 -0.84 13.58 -21.02
CA CYS A 68 0.26 12.65 -21.30
C CYS A 68 -0.07 11.61 -22.40
N LEU A 69 -1.16 11.81 -23.15
CA LEU A 69 -1.48 11.11 -24.40
C LEU A 69 -1.51 12.13 -25.55
#